data_AF-A0A3S3IC39-F1
#
_entry.id   AF-A0A3S3IC39-F1
#
_cell.length_a   1.000
_cell.length_b   1.000
_cell.length_c   1.000
_cell.angle_alpha   90.00
_cell.angle_beta   90.00
_cell.angle_gamma   90.00
#
_symmetry.space_group_name_H-M   'P 1'
#
loop_
_entity.id
_entity.type
_entity.pdbx_description
1 polymer ?
#
loop_
_entity_poly.entity_id
_entity_poly.type
_entity_poly.pdbx_seq_one_letter_code
_entity_poly.pdbx_strand_id
1 'polypeptide(L)'
;MATATITAGAMPGRSAAAAPALPTDHMPVRRVVAFLAMVFGMFMAILDIQIVSASLSEIQAGLSASSDEIPWVQTAYLIAEVVMIPLSGFLSRMLSTRVLFTTAAAVVNSTRV
;
A
#
# COMPACT_ATOMS: atom_id res chain seq x y z
N MET A 1 29.36 17.33 82.57
CA MET A 1 28.51 16.27 81.99
C MET A 1 27.24 16.90 81.45
N ALA A 2 27.12 17.03 80.14
CA ALA A 2 25.85 17.22 79.42
C ALA A 2 26.14 17.12 77.91
N THR A 3 26.27 15.88 77.44
CA THR A 3 26.30 15.56 76.02
C THR A 3 24.86 15.65 75.50
N ALA A 4 24.53 16.66 74.70
CA ALA A 4 23.27 16.70 73.97
C ALA A 4 23.50 16.12 72.56
N THR A 5 23.18 14.84 72.43
CA THR A 5 23.15 14.11 71.16
C THR A 5 22.07 14.71 70.26
N ILE A 6 22.48 15.25 69.11
CA ILE A 6 21.57 15.66 68.04
C ILE A 6 21.04 14.39 67.37
N THR A 7 19.75 14.08 67.57
CA THR A 7 19.05 13.05 66.81
C THR A 7 18.75 13.57 65.41
N ALA A 8 19.53 13.12 64.43
CA ALA A 8 19.24 13.30 63.02
C ALA A 8 17.94 12.54 62.67
N GLY A 9 16.84 13.27 62.54
CA GLY A 9 15.59 12.72 62.00
C GLY A 9 15.81 12.30 60.55
N ALA A 10 15.74 10.99 60.29
CA ALA A 10 15.76 10.43 58.95
C ALA A 10 14.59 11.02 58.13
N MET A 11 14.90 11.78 57.08
CA MET A 11 13.89 12.20 56.12
C MET A 11 13.29 10.96 55.44
N PRO A 12 11.96 10.80 55.42
CA PRO A 12 11.34 9.70 54.70
C PRO A 12 11.73 9.78 53.23
N GLY A 13 12.27 8.68 52.73
CA GLY A 13 12.78 8.57 51.37
C GLY A 13 11.74 9.02 50.36
N ARG A 14 12.08 10.04 49.56
CA ARG A 14 11.41 10.28 48.29
C ARG A 14 11.59 9.01 47.47
N SER A 15 10.53 8.22 47.38
CA SER A 15 10.44 7.12 46.42
C SER A 15 10.75 7.72 45.05
N ALA A 16 11.91 7.39 44.50
CA ALA A 16 12.26 7.76 43.15
C ALA A 16 11.23 7.09 42.25
N ALA A 17 10.25 7.85 41.79
CA ALA A 17 9.27 7.38 40.83
C ALA A 17 10.06 6.83 39.63
N ALA A 18 9.94 5.52 39.41
CA ALA A 18 10.57 4.85 38.28
C ALA A 18 10.12 5.57 37.00
N ALA A 19 11.09 6.10 36.24
CA ALA A 19 10.82 6.69 34.94
C ALA A 19 10.11 5.64 34.06
N PRO A 20 9.05 6.00 33.32
CA PRO A 20 8.35 5.05 32.47
C PRO A 20 9.33 4.50 31.43
N ALA A 21 9.47 3.18 31.37
CA ALA A 21 10.29 2.53 30.35
C ALA A 21 9.71 2.86 28.97
N LEU A 22 10.49 3.54 28.13
CA LEU A 22 10.12 3.82 26.75
C LEU A 22 9.91 2.50 26.01
N PRO A 23 8.77 2.29 25.32
CA PRO A 23 8.58 1.11 24.50
C PRO A 23 9.68 1.06 23.43
N THR A 24 10.51 0.02 23.44
CA THR A 24 11.42 -0.28 22.33
C THR A 24 10.59 -0.88 21.21
N ASP A 25 10.02 0.00 20.38
CA ASP A 25 9.16 -0.35 19.25
C ASP A 25 10.01 -0.98 18.12
N HIS A 26 10.28 -2.27 18.25
CA HIS A 26 10.90 -3.04 17.19
C HIS A 26 9.82 -3.36 16.16
N MET A 27 9.83 -2.60 15.06
CA MET A 27 8.97 -2.86 13.91
C MET A 27 9.15 -4.31 13.47
N PRO A 28 8.10 -5.15 13.52
CA PRO A 28 8.24 -6.54 13.11
C PRO A 28 8.63 -6.57 11.63
N VAL A 29 9.61 -7.41 11.27
CA VAL A 29 10.15 -7.52 9.90
C VAL A 29 9.03 -7.68 8.86
N ARG A 30 7.96 -8.41 9.19
CA ARG A 30 6.76 -8.56 8.35
C ARG A 30 6.14 -7.22 7.95
N ARG A 31 6.11 -6.23 8.84
CA ARG A 31 5.54 -4.90 8.58
C ARG A 31 6.45 -4.07 7.68
N VAL A 32 7.77 -4.18 7.86
CA VAL A 32 8.76 -3.55 6.97
C VAL A 32 8.68 -4.15 5.57
N VAL A 33 8.58 -5.46 5.46
CA VAL A 33 8.40 -6.15 4.16
C VAL A 33 7.07 -5.77 3.52
N ALA A 34 5.97 -5.72 4.27
CA ALA A 34 4.68 -5.28 3.76
C ALA A 34 4.71 -3.82 3.28
N PHE A 35 5.40 -2.94 4.03
CA PHE A 35 5.59 -1.55 3.64
C PHE A 35 6.41 -1.42 2.35
N LEU A 36 7.54 -2.13 2.24
CA LEU A 36 8.34 -2.16 1.01
C LEU A 36 7.56 -2.72 -0.18
N ALA A 37 6.74 -3.75 0.03
CA ALA A 37 5.87 -4.30 -1.00
C ALA A 37 4.81 -3.28 -1.46
N MET A 38 4.22 -2.50 -0.54
CA MET A 38 3.30 -1.40 -0.89
C MET A 38 4.01 -0.31 -1.68
N VAL A 39 5.21 0.10 -1.26
CA VAL A 39 6.02 1.12 -1.96
C VAL A 39 6.37 0.64 -3.37
N PHE A 40 6.79 -0.62 -3.50
CA PHE A 40 7.09 -1.22 -4.79
C PHE A 40 5.83 -1.32 -5.68
N GLY A 41 4.69 -1.69 -5.12
CA GLY A 41 3.41 -1.68 -5.82
C GLY A 41 3.03 -0.29 -6.33
N MET A 42 3.24 0.74 -5.52
CA MET A 42 3.01 2.14 -5.91
C MET A 42 3.95 2.57 -7.04
N PHE A 43 5.22 2.15 -6.99
CA PHE A 43 6.18 2.40 -8.05
C PHE A 43 5.75 1.74 -9.38
N MET A 44 5.33 0.47 -9.34
CA MET A 44 4.83 -0.25 -10.51
C MET A 44 3.60 0.42 -11.13
N ALA A 45 2.68 0.92 -10.30
CA ALA A 45 1.50 1.66 -10.78
C ALA A 45 1.90 2.92 -11.56
N ILE A 46 2.90 3.67 -11.09
CA ILE A 46 3.39 4.86 -11.79
C ILE A 46 4.08 4.48 -13.11
N LEU A 47 4.84 3.38 -13.15
CA LEU A 47 5.50 2.94 -14.38
C LEU A 47 4.50 2.61 -15.49
N ASP A 48 3.36 2.01 -15.18
CA ASP A 48 2.31 1.70 -16.17
C ASP A 48 1.81 2.97 -16.87
N ILE A 49 1.54 4.03 -16.08
CA ILE A 49 1.13 5.35 -16.58
C ILE A 49 2.19 5.95 -17.51
N GLN A 50 3.46 5.87 -17.12
CA GLN A 50 4.55 6.47 -17.88
C GLN A 50 4.86 5.72 -19.18
N ILE A 51 4.75 4.39 -19.20
CA ILE A 51 4.97 3.58 -20.42
C ILE A 51 3.94 3.93 -21.49
N VAL A 52 2.67 4.08 -21.11
CA VAL A 52 1.61 4.50 -22.04
C VAL A 52 1.87 5.92 -22.55
N SER A 53 2.22 6.84 -21.66
CA SER A 53 2.51 8.23 -22.05
C SER A 53 3.70 8.34 -23.03
N ALA A 54 4.79 7.61 -22.76
CA ALA A 54 6.00 7.61 -23.57
C ALA A 54 5.76 7.00 -24.97
N SER A 55 5.03 5.89 -25.04
CA SER A 55 4.78 5.19 -26.31
C SER A 55 3.84 5.97 -27.25
N LEU A 56 2.88 6.71 -26.71
CA LEU A 56 2.03 7.61 -27.49
C LEU A 56 2.83 8.76 -28.13
N SER A 57 3.81 9.29 -27.41
CA SER A 57 4.70 10.34 -27.94
C SER A 57 5.56 9.85 -29.11
N GLU A 58 5.98 8.58 -29.11
CA GLU A 58 6.74 7.98 -30.21
C GLU A 58 5.86 7.70 -31.44
N ILE A 59 4.64 7.19 -31.25
CA ILE A 59 3.68 6.96 -32.34
C ILE A 59 3.35 8.27 -33.06
N GLN A 60 3.23 9.35 -32.30
CA GLN A 60 2.94 10.68 -32.83
C GLN A 60 4.12 11.29 -33.60
N ALA A 61 5.35 11.10 -33.10
CA ALA A 61 6.58 11.52 -33.79
C ALA A 61 6.78 10.78 -35.12
N GLY A 62 6.34 9.52 -35.23
CA GLY A 62 6.47 8.70 -36.43
C GLY A 62 5.43 8.97 -37.54
N LEU A 63 4.27 9.55 -37.20
CA LEU A 63 3.14 9.75 -38.14
C LEU A 63 2.82 11.22 -38.47
N SER A 64 3.53 12.20 -37.89
CA SER A 64 3.20 13.63 -38.00
C SER A 64 1.76 13.98 -37.61
N ALA A 65 1.15 13.20 -36.70
CA ALA A 65 -0.23 13.37 -36.24
C ALA A 65 -0.37 14.52 -35.22
N SER A 66 -1.51 15.22 -35.25
CA SER A 66 -1.72 16.52 -34.60
C SER A 66 -1.50 16.48 -33.08
N SER A 67 -0.80 17.48 -32.54
CA SER A 67 -0.56 17.71 -31.10
C SER A 67 -1.84 17.76 -30.25
N ASP A 68 -3.00 17.87 -30.89
CA ASP A 68 -4.31 17.97 -30.27
C ASP A 68 -4.88 16.62 -29.78
N GLU A 69 -4.33 15.47 -30.20
CA GLU A 69 -4.89 14.15 -29.86
C GLU A 69 -4.34 13.58 -28.55
N ILE A 70 -3.09 13.90 -28.18
CA ILE A 70 -2.42 13.42 -26.95
C ILE A 70 -3.23 13.69 -25.67
N PRO A 71 -3.80 14.90 -25.46
CA PRO A 71 -4.53 15.20 -24.23
C PRO A 71 -5.80 14.35 -24.07
N TRP A 72 -6.45 13.98 -25.18
CA TRP A 72 -7.64 13.12 -25.17
C TRP A 72 -7.28 11.68 -24.83
N VAL A 73 -6.12 11.19 -25.24
CA VAL A 73 -5.66 9.83 -24.87
C VAL A 73 -5.34 9.74 -23.38
N GLN A 74 -4.67 10.75 -22.81
CA GLN A 74 -4.42 10.81 -21.37
C GLN A 74 -5.74 10.82 -20.57
N THR A 75 -6.73 11.58 -21.04
CA THR A 75 -8.05 11.65 -20.40
C THR A 75 -8.78 10.30 -20.49
N ALA A 76 -8.72 9.62 -21.64
CA ALA A 76 -9.30 8.29 -21.81
C ALA A 76 -8.65 7.24 -20.90
N TYR A 77 -7.32 7.30 -20.72
CA TYR A 77 -6.60 6.42 -19.80
C TYR A 77 -7.08 6.61 -18.34
N LEU A 78 -7.21 7.86 -17.87
CA LEU A 78 -7.72 8.14 -16.51
C LEU A 78 -9.15 7.62 -16.31
N ILE A 79 -10.02 7.80 -17.31
CA ILE A 79 -11.40 7.27 -17.25
C ILE A 79 -11.39 5.75 -17.16
N ALA A 80 -10.57 5.08 -17.99
CA ALA A 80 -10.41 3.63 -17.94
C ALA A 80 -9.93 3.16 -16.56
N GLU A 81 -8.94 3.84 -15.98
CA GLU A 81 -8.41 3.50 -14.65
C GLU A 81 -9.49 3.61 -13.56
N VAL A 82 -10.30 4.67 -13.58
CA VAL A 82 -11.42 4.87 -12.63
C VAL A 82 -12.47 3.77 -12.74
N VAL A 83 -12.81 3.34 -13.96
CA VAL A 83 -13.73 2.22 -14.20
C VAL A 83 -13.13 0.89 -13.76
N MET A 84 -11.81 0.76 -13.82
CA MET A 84 -11.11 -0.47 -13.43
C MET A 84 -11.13 -0.72 -11.91
N ILE A 85 -11.26 0.31 -11.08
CA ILE A 85 -11.34 0.17 -9.60
C ILE A 85 -12.54 -0.69 -9.16
N PRO A 86 -13.81 -0.36 -9.49
CA PRO A 86 -14.95 -1.20 -9.12
C PRO A 86 -14.88 -2.58 -9.81
N LEU A 87 -14.36 -2.64 -11.04
CA LEU A 87 -14.17 -3.91 -11.73
C LEU A 87 -13.18 -4.80 -11.00
N SER A 88 -12.06 -4.28 -10.51
CA SER A 88 -11.06 -5.04 -9.74
C SER A 88 -11.65 -5.59 -8.44
N GLY A 89 -12.52 -4.85 -7.76
CA GLY A 89 -13.23 -5.31 -6.57
C GLY A 89 -14.26 -6.41 -6.88
N PHE A 90 -14.96 -6.28 -8.00
CA PHE A 90 -15.85 -7.31 -8.51
C PHE A 90 -15.09 -8.58 -8.93
N LEU A 91 -14.01 -8.43 -9.70
CA LEU A 91 -13.14 -9.51 -10.15
C LEU A 91 -12.47 -10.20 -8.96
N SER A 92 -12.02 -9.48 -7.94
CA SER A 92 -11.43 -10.06 -6.73
C SER A 92 -12.44 -10.92 -5.96
N ARG A 93 -13.71 -10.52 -5.92
CA ARG A 93 -14.80 -11.30 -5.33
C ARG A 93 -15.19 -12.50 -6.19
N MET A 94 -15.09 -12.37 -7.51
CA MET A 94 -15.25 -13.50 -8.42
C MET A 94 -14.10 -14.51 -8.23
N LEU A 95 -12.85 -14.11 -8.42
CA LEU A 95 -11.67 -15.00 -8.50
C LEU A 95 -11.33 -15.80 -7.24
N SER A 96 -11.96 -15.52 -6.08
CA SER A 96 -11.62 -16.17 -4.80
C SER A 96 -12.21 -17.58 -4.67
N THR A 97 -11.80 -18.53 -5.52
CA THR A 97 -12.17 -19.96 -5.47
C THR A 97 -13.54 -20.33 -6.02
N ARG A 98 -14.62 -19.58 -5.73
CA ARG A 98 -15.97 -19.91 -6.25
C ARG A 98 -16.11 -19.66 -7.76
N VAL A 99 -15.62 -18.53 -8.29
CA VAL A 99 -15.73 -18.30 -9.75
C VAL A 99 -14.74 -19.10 -10.53
N LEU A 100 -13.51 -19.33 -10.04
CA LEU A 100 -12.59 -20.27 -10.70
C LEU A 100 -13.24 -21.65 -10.87
N PHE A 101 -13.98 -22.13 -9.85
CA PHE A 101 -14.70 -23.40 -9.93
C PHE A 101 -15.92 -23.32 -10.85
N THR A 102 -16.72 -22.24 -10.81
CA THR A 102 -17.90 -22.12 -11.68
C THR A 102 -17.58 -21.80 -13.13
N THR A 103 -16.53 -21.02 -13.45
CA THR A 103 -16.06 -20.81 -14.82
C THR A 103 -15.40 -22.07 -15.36
N ALA A 104 -14.60 -22.78 -14.57
CA ALA A 104 -14.08 -24.09 -14.99
C ALA A 104 -15.22 -25.08 -15.27
N ALA A 105 -16.21 -25.18 -14.38
CA ALA A 105 -17.38 -26.05 -14.58
C ALA A 105 -18.23 -25.62 -15.78
N ALA A 106 -18.44 -24.32 -16.00
CA ALA A 106 -19.18 -23.79 -17.14
C ALA A 106 -18.47 -24.05 -18.48
N VAL A 107 -17.16 -23.81 -18.54
CA VAL A 107 -16.32 -24.11 -19.72
C VAL A 107 -16.37 -25.59 -20.07
N VAL A 108 -16.28 -26.48 -19.07
CA VAL A 108 -16.41 -27.93 -19.26
C VAL A 108 -17.81 -28.33 -19.74
N ASN A 109 -18.86 -27.69 -19.22
CA ASN A 109 -20.23 -27.95 -19.65
C ASN A 109 -20.48 -27.49 -21.10
N SER A 110 -19.84 -26.40 -21.54
CA SER A 110 -19.92 -25.92 -22.94
C SER A 110 -19.19 -26.79 -23.95
N THR A 111 -18.33 -27.73 -23.52
CA THR A 111 -17.63 -28.67 -24.42
C THR A 111 -18.37 -30.01 -24.58
N ARG A 112 -19.51 -30.20 -23.90
CA ARG A 112 -20.27 -31.46 -23.81
C ARG A 112 -21.68 -31.38 -24.43
N VAL A 113 -21.98 -30.34 -25.21
CA VAL A 113 -23.21 -30.18 -26.00
C VAL A 113 -22.81 -29.84 -27.43
#